data_AF-A0A268U970-F1
#
_entry.id   AF-A0A268U970-F1
#
_cell.length_a   1.000
_cell.length_b   1.000
_cell.length_c   1.000
_cell.angle_alpha   90.00
_cell.angle_beta   90.00
_cell.angle_gamma   90.00
#
_symmetry.space_group_name_H-M   'P 1'
#
loop_
_entity.id
_entity.type
_entity.pdbx_description
1 polymer ?
#
loop_
_entity_poly.entity_id
_entity_poly.type
_entity_poly.pdbx_seq_one_letter_code
_entity_poly.pdbx_strand_id
1 'polypeptide(L)'
;MGELPENIGDPFYKDEQDKNRKIEKISYIESEKKIFINKSLYFDNVFTEVWEYKIGGYQVLDKYLKSHKNEEIDLEHFSKTIKILHKTIQIESQIAKCDW
;
A
#
# COMPACT_ATOMS: atom_id res chain seq x y z
N MET A 1 -12.64 -15.93 -9.16
CA MET A 1 -11.54 -15.05 -8.72
C MET A 1 -11.94 -13.64 -9.15
N GLY A 2 -12.39 -12.79 -8.23
CA GLY A 2 -12.82 -11.43 -8.63
C GLY A 2 -11.63 -10.64 -9.20
N GLU A 3 -11.88 -9.87 -10.25
CA GLU A 3 -10.87 -8.97 -10.81
C GLU A 3 -10.38 -7.98 -9.74
N LEU A 4 -9.09 -7.68 -9.75
CA LEU A 4 -8.52 -6.64 -8.89
C LEU A 4 -9.09 -5.30 -9.33
N PRO A 5 -9.56 -4.41 -8.42
CA PRO A 5 -9.91 -3.06 -8.80
C PRO A 5 -8.75 -2.41 -9.58
N GLU A 6 -9.10 -1.62 -10.59
CA GLU A 6 -8.13 -0.91 -11.41
C GLU A 6 -7.20 -0.10 -10.49
N ASN A 7 -5.89 -0.13 -10.76
CA ASN A 7 -4.87 0.67 -10.08
C ASN A 7 -4.56 0.36 -8.59
N ILE A 8 -4.84 -0.84 -8.06
CA ILE A 8 -4.45 -1.18 -6.68
C ILE A 8 -2.95 -0.97 -6.45
N GLY A 9 -2.64 -0.07 -5.53
CA GLY A 9 -1.27 0.21 -5.12
C GLY A 9 -0.43 0.80 -6.25
N ASP A 10 -1.04 1.37 -7.29
CA ASP A 10 -0.29 2.06 -8.32
C ASP A 10 0.11 3.47 -7.83
N PRO A 11 1.31 3.96 -8.20
CA PRO A 11 1.82 5.24 -7.75
C PRO A 11 1.32 6.38 -8.63
N PHE A 12 0.90 7.47 -8.00
CA PHE A 12 0.48 8.71 -8.65
C PHE A 12 1.12 9.91 -7.97
N TYR A 13 1.14 11.04 -8.68
CA TYR A 13 1.64 12.31 -8.17
C TYR A 13 0.48 13.29 -8.12
N LYS A 14 0.32 14.01 -7.01
CA LYS A 14 -0.65 15.09 -6.86
C LYS A 14 -0.26 16.30 -7.72
N ASP A 15 1.04 16.54 -7.86
CA ASP A 15 1.62 17.54 -8.76
C ASP A 15 2.51 16.84 -9.77
N GLU A 16 2.16 16.93 -11.06
CA GLU A 16 2.91 16.26 -12.13
C GLU A 16 4.33 16.80 -12.30
N GLN A 17 4.61 18.02 -11.84
CA GLN A 17 5.94 18.64 -11.89
C GLN A 17 6.81 18.20 -10.71
N ASP A 18 6.20 17.83 -9.58
CA ASP A 18 6.89 17.31 -8.40
C ASP A 18 6.97 15.77 -8.47
N LYS A 19 8.03 15.27 -9.11
CA LYS A 19 8.37 13.83 -9.19
C LYS A 19 9.21 13.33 -8.02
N ASN A 20 9.14 13.97 -6.84
CA ASN A 20 9.90 13.53 -5.67
C ASN A 20 9.49 12.10 -5.23
N ARG A 21 10.46 11.18 -5.26
CA ARG A 21 10.30 9.78 -4.82
C ARG A 21 10.79 9.51 -3.41
N LYS A 22 11.30 10.53 -2.72
CA LYS A 22 11.85 10.39 -1.37
C LYS A 22 10.72 10.15 -0.36
N ILE A 23 10.94 9.20 0.54
CA ILE A 23 10.05 8.94 1.67
C ILE A 23 10.33 9.99 2.75
N GLU A 24 9.38 10.91 2.97
CA GLU A 24 9.56 12.05 3.88
C GLU A 24 8.53 12.02 5.01
N LYS A 25 7.25 12.01 4.63
CA LYS A 25 6.10 12.05 5.53
C LYS A 25 5.06 11.06 5.07
N ILE A 26 4.99 9.96 5.80
CA ILE A 26 4.01 8.90 5.58
C ILE A 26 2.66 9.36 6.15
N SER A 27 1.60 9.27 5.35
CA SER A 27 0.23 9.56 5.78
C SER A 27 -0.74 8.65 5.03
N TYR A 28 -1.55 7.90 5.77
CA TYR A 28 -2.66 7.16 5.20
C TYR A 28 -3.95 7.98 5.32
N ILE A 29 -4.67 8.15 4.21
CA ILE A 29 -5.98 8.79 4.17
C ILE A 29 -7.01 7.70 3.88
N GLU A 30 -7.64 7.19 4.93
CA GLU A 30 -8.58 6.06 4.85
C GLU A 30 -9.77 6.33 3.92
N SER A 31 -10.38 7.52 4.02
CA SER A 31 -11.51 7.91 3.18
C SER A 31 -11.19 7.92 1.68
N GLU A 32 -9.92 8.11 1.33
CA GLU A 32 -9.44 8.11 -0.05
C GLU A 32 -8.72 6.81 -0.43
N LYS A 33 -8.44 5.92 0.54
CA LYS A 33 -7.62 4.71 0.36
C LYS A 33 -6.24 5.01 -0.23
N LYS A 34 -5.60 6.08 0.24
CA LYS A 34 -4.30 6.55 -0.28
C LYS A 34 -3.22 6.53 0.77
N ILE A 35 -2.04 6.04 0.39
CA ILE A 35 -0.81 6.19 1.17
C ILE A 35 0.05 7.27 0.53
N PHE A 36 0.20 8.40 1.18
CA PHE A 36 1.19 9.42 0.83
C PHE A 36 2.52 9.06 1.48
N ILE A 37 3.62 9.19 0.73
CA ILE A 37 4.98 9.07 1.27
C ILE A 37 5.69 10.43 1.38
N ASN A 38 5.17 11.44 0.66
CA ASN A 38 5.53 12.85 0.75
C ASN A 38 4.31 13.70 0.32
N LYS A 39 4.52 14.99 -0.01
CA LYS A 39 3.42 15.91 -0.36
C LYS A 39 2.78 15.63 -1.73
N SER A 40 3.51 14.99 -2.65
CA SER A 40 3.06 14.76 -4.02
C SER A 40 2.80 13.29 -4.31
N LEU A 41 3.74 12.39 -4.01
CA LEU A 41 3.66 10.97 -4.35
C LEU A 41 2.78 10.19 -3.38
N TYR A 42 1.79 9.49 -3.94
CA TYR A 42 0.91 8.58 -3.22
C TYR A 42 0.67 7.27 -3.97
N PHE A 43 0.26 6.24 -3.25
CA PHE A 43 -0.23 4.97 -3.80
C PHE A 43 -1.75 4.91 -3.62
N ASP A 44 -2.47 4.61 -4.69
CA ASP A 44 -3.94 4.66 -4.73
C ASP A 44 -4.57 3.28 -4.49
N ASN A 45 -5.88 3.25 -4.19
CA ASN A 45 -6.65 2.02 -3.98
C ASN A 45 -6.05 1.06 -2.95
N VAL A 46 -5.46 1.60 -1.87
CA VAL A 46 -4.97 0.85 -0.72
C VAL A 46 -6.02 0.80 0.37
N PHE A 47 -6.80 -0.29 0.38
CA PHE A 47 -7.85 -0.55 1.37
C PHE A 47 -7.29 -0.62 2.80
N THR A 48 -8.12 -0.28 3.80
CA THR A 48 -7.72 -0.23 5.22
C THR A 48 -7.12 -1.55 5.67
N GLU A 49 -7.70 -2.67 5.27
CA GLU A 49 -7.25 -4.02 5.61
C GLU A 49 -5.85 -4.31 5.07
N VAL A 50 -5.50 -3.74 3.91
CA VAL A 50 -4.16 -3.85 3.33
C VAL A 50 -3.17 -2.95 4.06
N TRP A 51 -3.57 -1.72 4.38
CA TRP A 51 -2.73 -0.80 5.15
C TRP A 51 -2.43 -1.33 6.54
N GLU A 52 -3.44 -1.83 7.25
CA GLU A 52 -3.38 -2.34 8.62
C GLU A 52 -2.87 -3.78 8.71
N TYR A 53 -2.60 -4.44 7.58
CA TYR A 53 -2.14 -5.83 7.54
C TYR A 53 -0.85 -6.02 8.36
N LYS A 54 -0.88 -7.00 9.27
CA LYS A 54 0.20 -7.28 10.21
C LYS A 54 0.77 -8.68 10.04
N ILE A 55 2.10 -8.78 10.16
CA ILE A 55 2.81 -10.05 10.35
C ILE A 55 3.54 -9.96 11.68
N GLY A 56 3.12 -10.78 12.65
CA GLY A 56 3.49 -10.60 14.04
C GLY A 56 3.03 -9.24 14.57
N GLY A 57 3.92 -8.50 15.24
CA GLY A 57 3.63 -7.17 15.77
C GLY A 57 3.77 -6.01 14.78
N TYR A 58 4.19 -6.28 13.53
CA TYR A 58 4.52 -5.23 12.56
C TYR A 58 3.43 -5.05 11.51
N GLN A 59 2.98 -3.81 11.33
CA GLN A 59 2.20 -3.40 10.17
C GLN A 59 3.13 -3.31 8.95
N VAL A 60 2.91 -4.14 7.94
CA VAL A 60 3.93 -4.44 6.91
C VAL A 60 4.31 -3.20 6.10
N LEU A 61 3.32 -2.49 5.55
CA LEU A 61 3.57 -1.32 4.68
C LEU A 61 4.17 -0.15 5.47
N ASP A 62 3.62 0.16 6.64
CA ASP A 62 4.14 1.23 7.52
C ASP A 62 5.58 0.93 7.99
N LYS A 63 5.86 -0.31 8.38
CA LYS A 63 7.20 -0.72 8.80
C LYS A 63 8.21 -0.58 7.66
N TYR A 64 7.85 -0.98 6.43
CA TYR A 64 8.70 -0.80 5.26
C TYR A 64 9.03 0.68 5.05
N LEU A 65 8.01 1.54 4.95
CA LEU A 65 8.19 2.97 4.69
C LEU A 65 9.01 3.66 5.79
N LYS A 66 8.77 3.33 7.07
CA LYS A 66 9.55 3.88 8.19
C LYS A 66 11.01 3.44 8.18
N SER A 67 11.30 2.22 7.73
CA SER A 67 12.66 1.69 7.70
C SER A 67 13.50 2.31 6.57
N HIS A 68 12.85 2.77 5.51
CA HIS A 68 13.49 3.44 4.35
C HIS A 68 13.27 4.96 4.36
N LYS A 69 13.06 5.56 5.54
CA LYS A 69 12.81 7.00 5.64
C LYS A 69 14.02 7.79 5.12
N ASN A 70 13.77 8.80 4.30
CA ASN A 70 14.73 9.61 3.55
C ASN A 70 15.42 8.92 2.37
N GLU A 71 15.05 7.69 2.03
CA GLU A 71 15.49 7.01 0.82
C GLU A 71 14.47 7.24 -0.31
N GLU A 72 14.91 7.04 -1.57
CA GLU A 72 13.99 6.96 -2.69
C GLU A 72 13.24 5.63 -2.65
N ILE A 73 11.92 5.68 -2.84
CA ILE A 73 11.11 4.47 -2.88
C ILE A 73 11.31 3.70 -4.19
N ASP A 74 11.43 2.38 -4.10
CA ASP A 74 11.24 1.50 -5.24
C ASP A 74 9.74 1.36 -5.52
N LEU A 75 9.27 2.12 -6.52
CA LEU A 75 7.86 2.17 -6.90
C LEU A 75 7.33 0.80 -7.30
N GLU A 76 8.08 0.03 -8.08
CA GLU A 76 7.61 -1.28 -8.57
C GLU A 76 7.52 -2.26 -7.40
N HIS A 77 8.55 -2.32 -6.57
CA HIS A 77 8.58 -3.21 -5.42
C HIS A 77 7.47 -2.90 -4.41
N PHE A 78 7.27 -1.63 -4.07
CA PHE A 78 6.26 -1.25 -3.09
C PHE A 78 4.84 -1.47 -3.65
N SER A 79 4.58 -1.13 -4.91
CA SER A 79 3.29 -1.41 -5.57
C SER A 79 2.98 -2.90 -5.60
N LYS A 80 3.98 -3.73 -5.93
CA LYS A 80 3.84 -5.19 -5.94
C LYS A 80 3.55 -5.73 -4.54
N THR A 81 4.20 -5.20 -3.52
CA THR A 81 3.93 -5.55 -2.12
C THR A 81 2.47 -5.28 -1.74
N ILE A 82 1.94 -4.11 -2.09
CA ILE A 82 0.51 -3.77 -1.86
C ILE A 82 -0.41 -4.79 -2.57
N LYS A 83 -0.16 -5.08 -3.85
CA LYS A 83 -0.95 -6.05 -4.64
C LYS A 83 -0.92 -7.46 -4.03
N ILE A 84 0.24 -7.89 -3.54
CA ILE A 84 0.40 -9.19 -2.88
C ILE A 84 -0.40 -9.24 -1.58
N LEU A 85 -0.31 -8.23 -0.72
CA LEU A 85 -1.07 -8.19 0.54
C LEU A 85 -2.57 -8.20 0.30
N HIS A 86 -3.05 -7.42 -0.68
CA HIS A 86 -4.44 -7.47 -1.11
C HIS A 86 -4.86 -8.87 -1.53
N LYS A 87 -4.03 -9.56 -2.32
CA LYS A 87 -4.30 -10.93 -2.75
C LYS A 87 -4.30 -11.94 -1.60
N THR A 88 -3.38 -11.78 -0.64
CA THR A 88 -3.30 -12.59 0.57
C THR A 88 -4.61 -12.51 1.36
N ILE A 89 -5.08 -11.30 1.66
CA ILE A 89 -6.34 -11.09 2.40
C ILE A 89 -7.53 -11.76 1.69
N GLN A 90 -7.59 -11.66 0.35
CA GLN A 90 -8.63 -12.33 -0.43
C GLN A 90 -8.60 -13.86 -0.30
N ILE A 91 -7.40 -14.45 -0.24
CA ILE A 91 -7.23 -15.90 -0.11
C ILE A 91 -7.56 -16.34 1.32
N GLU A 92 -7.05 -15.64 2.32
CA GLU A 92 -7.37 -15.89 3.75
C GLU A 92 -8.88 -15.85 3.99
N SER A 93 -9.57 -14.85 3.42
CA SER A 93 -11.02 -14.71 3.52
C SER A 93 -11.79 -15.85 2.83
N GLN A 94 -11.23 -16.49 1.80
CA GLN A 94 -11.84 -17.65 1.16
C GLN A 94 -11.65 -18.90 2.01
N ILE A 95 -10.44 -19.09 2.55
CA ILE A 95 -10.11 -20.21 3.45
C ILE A 95 -10.97 -20.16 4.71
N ALA A 96 -11.17 -18.96 5.29
CA ALA A 96 -11.98 -18.77 6.49
C ALA A 96 -13.48 -19.11 6.30
N LYS A 97 -13.97 -19.19 5.05
CA LYS A 97 -15.34 -19.59 4.72
C LYS A 97 -15.52 -21.10 4.52
N CYS A 98 -14.43 -21.85 4.43
CA CYS A 98 -14.52 -23.30 4.39
C CYS A 98 -14.85 -23.81 5.80
N ASP A 99 -16.05 -24.33 5.99
CA ASP A 99 -16.41 -25.09 7.18
C ASP A 99 -15.70 -26.45 7.13
N TRP A 100 -14.98 -26.79 8.20
CA TRP A 100 -14.28 -28.07 8.39
C TRP A 100 -15.08 -28.99 9.31
#